data_AF-A0A915NG76-F1
#
_entry.id   AF-A0A915NG76-F1
#
_cell.length_a   1.000
_cell.length_b   1.000
_cell.length_c   1.000
_cell.angle_alpha   90.00
_cell.angle_beta   90.00
_cell.angle_gamma   90.00
#
_symmetry.space_group_name_H-M   'P 1'
#
loop_
_entity.id
_entity.type
_entity.pdbx_description
1 polymer ?
#
loop_
_entity_poly.entity_id
_entity_poly.type
_entity_poly.pdbx_seq_one_letter_code
_entity_poly.pdbx_strand_id
1 'polypeptide(L)'
;MPSISKTQPSRLTCLKFEKVDKRSAHDLEFIYHGDGCTSHLGNDRKTKSEDTKIKSHHVNVPWRYCGSVGTVIHEVMHALGFEHEMNRFDRKEYAWIYYENVNKTMWSNFQRSTSQYFGTPYDYGSIMHYGPTYFTLDKKKFSIVALKHEYQNTMGQRDEPSFKDIKLINRLYCK
;
A
#
# COMPACT_ATOMS: atom_id res chain seq x y z
N MET A 1 -26.15 -4.58 19.47
CA MET A 1 -25.11 -5.09 18.56
C MET A 1 -23.83 -4.33 18.87
N PRO A 2 -22.72 -4.98 19.25
CA PRO A 2 -21.52 -4.23 19.61
C PRO A 2 -20.91 -3.65 18.33
N SER A 3 -20.90 -2.32 18.28
CA SER A 3 -20.21 -1.53 17.26
C SER A 3 -18.70 -1.70 17.45
N ILE A 4 -18.07 -2.49 16.58
CA ILE A 4 -16.61 -2.48 16.46
C ILE A 4 -16.24 -1.11 15.90
N SER A 5 -15.73 -0.24 16.77
CA SER A 5 -15.16 1.05 16.43
C SER A 5 -14.03 0.83 15.43
N LYS A 6 -14.29 1.07 14.14
CA LYS A 6 -13.24 1.14 13.11
C LYS A 6 -12.22 2.17 13.56
N THR A 7 -11.04 1.71 13.95
CA THR A 7 -9.97 2.53 14.50
C THR A 7 -9.54 3.54 13.44
N GLN A 8 -9.81 4.83 13.66
CA GLN A 8 -9.30 5.87 12.76
C GLN A 8 -7.77 5.95 12.90
N PRO A 9 -6.98 5.83 11.82
CA PRO A 9 -5.51 5.85 11.89
C PRO A 9 -4.92 7.11 12.53
N SER A 10 -5.64 8.23 12.49
CA SER A 10 -5.27 9.51 13.10
C SER A 10 -5.19 9.48 14.64
N ARG A 11 -5.77 8.47 15.30
CA ARG A 11 -5.66 8.29 16.76
C ARG A 11 -4.47 7.44 17.18
N LEU A 12 -3.87 6.70 16.25
CA LEU A 12 -2.77 5.77 16.51
C LEU A 12 -1.43 6.30 15.98
N THR A 13 -1.45 7.39 15.22
CA THR A 13 -0.26 8.05 14.67
C THR A 13 -0.29 9.54 14.96
N CYS A 14 0.87 10.19 14.89
CA CYS A 14 0.97 11.66 14.97
C CYS A 14 0.56 12.37 13.66
N LEU A 15 0.32 11.61 12.58
CA LEU A 15 0.00 12.18 11.28
C LEU A 15 -1.36 12.87 11.33
N LYS A 16 -1.38 14.12 10.87
CA LYS A 16 -2.59 14.93 10.69
C LYS A 16 -2.66 15.35 9.24
N PHE A 17 -3.82 15.12 8.62
CA PHE A 17 -4.11 15.59 7.27
C PHE A 17 -5.07 16.76 7.38
N GLU A 18 -4.65 17.90 6.83
CA GLU A 18 -5.44 19.12 6.81
C GLU A 18 -5.77 19.48 5.37
N LYS A 19 -7.01 19.89 5.13
CA LYS A 19 -7.40 20.39 3.82
C LYS A 19 -6.72 21.73 3.58
N VAL A 20 -6.04 21.86 2.45
CA VAL A 20 -5.41 23.10 2.02
C VAL A 20 -6.17 23.72 0.84
N ASP A 21 -6.33 25.04 0.85
CA ASP A 21 -7.01 25.77 -0.24
C ASP A 21 -6.07 26.08 -1.41
N LYS A 22 -4.78 26.27 -1.13
CA LYS A 22 -3.72 26.49 -2.12
C LYS A 22 -2.76 25.31 -2.09
N ARG A 23 -2.79 24.51 -3.16
CA ARG A 23 -1.94 23.32 -3.30
C ARG A 23 -0.48 23.71 -3.49
N SER A 24 0.40 22.86 -2.98
CA SER A 24 1.85 22.85 -3.14
C SER A 24 2.31 21.48 -3.64
N ALA A 25 3.59 21.38 -3.99
CA ALA A 25 4.18 20.11 -4.43
C ALA A 25 4.40 19.10 -3.28
N HIS A 26 3.98 19.45 -2.06
CA HIS A 26 4.08 18.61 -0.87
C HIS A 26 2.73 18.06 -0.42
N ASP A 27 1.64 18.45 -1.09
CA ASP A 27 0.29 18.06 -0.72
C ASP A 27 -0.17 16.81 -1.48
N LEU A 28 -1.04 16.04 -0.83
CA LEU A 28 -1.74 14.93 -1.47
C LEU A 28 -2.91 15.46 -2.32
N GLU A 29 -3.01 15.00 -3.56
CA GLU A 29 -4.15 15.27 -4.43
C GLU A 29 -4.93 13.99 -4.67
N PHE A 30 -6.14 13.93 -4.13
CA PHE A 30 -7.04 12.80 -4.35
C PHE A 30 -7.78 12.93 -5.68
N ILE A 31 -7.60 11.92 -6.53
CA ILE A 31 -8.25 11.81 -7.85
C ILE A 31 -9.33 10.74 -7.76
N TYR A 32 -10.55 11.10 -8.15
CA TYR A 32 -11.74 10.25 -7.97
C TYR A 32 -12.32 9.69 -9.28
N HIS A 33 -11.58 9.81 -10.38
CA HIS A 33 -11.99 9.38 -11.72
C HIS A 33 -10.85 8.64 -12.43
N GLY A 34 -11.19 7.84 -13.45
CA GLY A 34 -10.24 6.97 -14.14
C GLY A 34 -10.26 5.53 -13.62
N ASP A 35 -9.21 4.79 -13.94
CA ASP A 35 -9.10 3.35 -13.68
C ASP A 35 -8.01 3.03 -12.65
N GLY A 36 -8.25 2.00 -11.85
CA GLY A 36 -7.31 1.49 -10.85
C GLY A 36 -7.22 2.32 -9.57
N CYS A 37 -6.65 1.71 -8.53
CA CYS A 37 -6.27 2.39 -7.28
C CYS A 37 -4.75 2.52 -7.31
N THR A 38 -4.21 3.73 -7.26
CA THR A 38 -2.76 3.95 -7.38
C THR A 38 -2.30 5.20 -6.64
N SER A 39 -1.05 5.19 -6.17
CA SER A 39 -0.32 6.39 -5.77
C SER A 39 1.16 6.27 -6.09
N HIS A 40 1.85 7.41 -6.18
CA HIS A 40 3.31 7.46 -6.28
C HIS A 40 3.95 7.07 -4.95
N LEU A 41 5.14 6.46 -5.01
CA LEU A 41 5.89 6.09 -3.82
C LEU A 41 6.62 7.30 -3.23
N GLY A 42 6.13 7.80 -2.10
CA GLY A 42 6.77 8.88 -1.35
C GLY A 42 6.87 10.17 -2.17
N ASN A 43 7.75 11.07 -1.75
CA ASN A 43 8.03 12.29 -2.50
C ASN A 43 8.93 12.03 -3.72
N ASP A 44 8.40 11.33 -4.73
CA ASP A 44 9.16 11.01 -5.94
C ASP A 44 9.42 12.26 -6.79
N ARG A 45 10.61 12.85 -6.61
CA ARG A 45 11.11 13.99 -7.40
C ARG A 45 11.37 13.65 -8.87
N LYS A 46 11.28 12.37 -9.27
CA LYS A 46 11.56 11.91 -10.64
C LYS A 46 10.36 12.03 -11.59
N THR A 47 9.17 12.39 -11.11
CA THR A 47 8.06 12.80 -11.99
C THR A 47 8.35 14.18 -12.58
N LYS A 48 9.37 14.29 -13.43
CA LYS A 48 9.60 15.42 -14.32
C LYS A 48 8.54 15.39 -15.44
N SER A 49 7.29 15.71 -15.14
CA SER A 49 6.42 16.27 -16.19
C SER A 49 7.00 17.62 -16.61
N GLU A 50 7.18 17.78 -17.92
CA GLU A 50 7.80 18.92 -18.61
C GLU A 50 6.96 20.20 -18.58
N ASP A 51 5.73 20.17 -18.06
CA ASP A 51 4.87 21.35 -18.03
C ASP A 51 4.64 21.86 -16.61
N THR A 52 5.05 23.11 -16.42
CA THR A 52 4.83 23.97 -15.26
C THR A 52 3.41 23.88 -14.66
N LYS A 53 3.32 23.47 -13.38
CA LYS A 53 2.45 24.00 -12.30
C LYS A 53 2.26 22.89 -11.23
N ILE A 54 2.92 23.04 -10.09
CA ILE A 54 2.71 22.33 -8.80
C ILE A 54 2.41 20.81 -8.92
N LYS A 55 3.43 19.98 -8.69
CA LYS A 55 3.31 18.51 -8.72
C LYS A 55 2.88 17.98 -7.35
N SER A 56 1.59 17.94 -7.10
CA SER A 56 1.00 17.26 -5.94
C SER A 56 1.20 15.74 -6.02
N HIS A 57 1.22 15.07 -4.87
CA HIS A 57 1.27 13.61 -4.80
C HIS A 57 -0.11 13.04 -5.09
N HIS A 58 -0.29 12.52 -6.29
CA HIS A 58 -1.56 11.95 -6.71
C HIS A 58 -1.88 10.66 -5.94
N VAL A 59 -3.10 10.61 -5.41
CA VAL A 59 -3.72 9.43 -4.78
C VAL A 59 -4.99 9.15 -5.58
N ASN A 60 -4.90 8.24 -6.54
CA ASN A 60 -6.01 7.87 -7.41
C ASN A 60 -6.88 6.81 -6.72
N VAL A 61 -8.09 7.20 -6.36
CA VAL A 61 -9.08 6.38 -5.67
C VAL A 61 -10.48 6.58 -6.28
N PRO A 62 -10.73 6.11 -7.51
CA PRO A 62 -12.05 6.17 -8.12
C PRO A 62 -13.11 5.49 -7.25
N TRP A 63 -14.21 6.20 -6.99
CA TRP A 63 -15.24 5.77 -6.03
C TRP A 63 -15.78 4.36 -6.29
N ARG A 64 -15.95 4.00 -7.57
CA ARG A 64 -16.55 2.72 -7.98
C ARG A 64 -15.77 1.47 -7.53
N TYR A 65 -14.45 1.56 -7.42
CA TYR A 65 -13.59 0.39 -7.19
C TYR A 65 -12.61 0.56 -6.02
N CYS A 66 -12.36 1.80 -5.58
CA CYS A 66 -11.34 2.14 -4.58
C CYS A 66 -11.91 2.88 -3.36
N GLY A 67 -13.23 3.09 -3.28
CA GLY A 67 -13.87 3.92 -2.26
C GLY A 67 -13.88 3.35 -0.83
N SER A 68 -13.28 2.18 -0.58
CA SER A 68 -13.18 1.66 0.78
C SER A 68 -12.13 2.42 1.58
N VAL A 69 -12.37 2.59 2.89
CA VAL A 69 -11.44 3.31 3.78
C VAL A 69 -10.06 2.65 3.78
N GLY A 70 -9.98 1.31 3.82
CA GLY A 70 -8.69 0.62 3.80
C GLY A 70 -7.96 0.74 2.46
N THR A 71 -8.66 0.77 1.33
CA THR A 71 -8.00 1.04 0.03
C THR A 71 -7.46 2.47 -0.01
N VAL A 72 -8.22 3.47 0.45
CA VAL A 72 -7.71 4.85 0.52
C VAL A 72 -6.48 4.94 1.42
N ILE A 73 -6.48 4.26 2.57
CA ILE A 73 -5.33 4.18 3.47
C ILE A 73 -4.13 3.53 2.78
N HIS A 74 -4.33 2.43 2.03
CA HIS A 74 -3.27 1.77 1.26
C HIS A 74 -2.59 2.73 0.28
N GLU A 75 -3.38 3.48 -0.49
CA GLU A 75 -2.82 4.45 -1.45
C GLU A 75 -2.16 5.65 -0.74
N VAL A 76 -2.70 6.10 0.40
CA VAL A 76 -2.03 7.13 1.22
C VAL A 76 -0.70 6.61 1.77
N MET A 77 -0.62 5.35 2.19
CA MET A 77 0.64 4.75 2.63
C MET A 77 1.68 4.69 1.49
N HIS A 78 1.26 4.39 0.26
CA HIS A 78 2.15 4.57 -0.90
C HIS A 78 2.67 6.01 -1.02
N ALA A 79 1.79 7.01 -0.91
CA ALA A 79 2.19 8.42 -0.95
C ALA A 79 3.14 8.82 0.20
N LEU A 80 3.07 8.13 1.34
CA LEU A 80 4.02 8.26 2.45
C LEU A 80 5.34 7.48 2.22
N GLY A 81 5.49 6.78 1.10
CA GLY A 81 6.72 6.06 0.74
C GLY A 81 6.77 4.60 1.16
N PHE A 82 5.63 4.01 1.53
CA PHE A 82 5.55 2.59 1.87
C PHE A 82 5.36 1.77 0.60
N GLU A 83 6.24 0.80 0.39
CA GLU A 83 6.09 -0.18 -0.68
C GLU A 83 5.25 -1.37 -0.22
N HIS A 84 4.86 -2.22 -1.18
CA HIS A 84 4.14 -3.44 -0.83
C HIS A 84 4.98 -4.38 0.04
N GLU A 85 4.34 -5.01 1.01
CA GLU A 85 5.02 -5.88 1.97
C GLU A 85 5.70 -7.08 1.29
N MET A 86 5.09 -7.66 0.25
CA MET A 86 5.71 -8.75 -0.52
C MET A 86 6.89 -8.29 -1.37
N ASN A 87 7.15 -7.00 -1.49
CA ASN A 87 8.31 -6.48 -2.24
C ASN A 87 9.56 -6.39 -1.37
N ARG A 88 9.47 -6.62 -0.05
CA ARG A 88 10.64 -6.54 0.83
C ARG A 88 11.81 -7.42 0.39
N PHE A 89 13.03 -6.98 0.69
CA PHE A 89 14.23 -7.75 0.40
C PHE A 89 14.31 -9.06 1.21
N ASP A 90 13.59 -9.23 2.30
CA ASP A 90 13.55 -10.48 3.07
C ASP A 90 12.35 -11.37 2.69
N ARG A 91 11.50 -10.96 1.73
CA ARG A 91 10.24 -11.65 1.40
C ARG A 91 10.38 -13.16 1.11
N LYS A 92 11.54 -13.61 0.61
CA LYS A 92 11.78 -15.04 0.32
C LYS A 92 11.80 -15.94 1.56
N GLU A 93 11.94 -15.37 2.76
CA GLU A 93 11.84 -16.10 4.03
C GLU A 93 10.39 -16.28 4.50
N TYR A 94 9.43 -15.60 3.84
CA TYR A 94 8.04 -15.51 4.30
C TYR A 94 7.03 -15.90 3.21
N ALA A 95 7.27 -15.52 1.95
CA ALA A 95 6.36 -15.78 0.86
C ALA A 95 7.09 -16.13 -0.45
N TRP A 96 6.50 -17.04 -1.20
CA TRP A 96 6.91 -17.41 -2.55
C TRP A 96 5.99 -16.77 -3.59
N ILE A 97 6.59 -16.33 -4.70
CA ILE A 97 5.86 -15.77 -5.85
C ILE A 97 5.92 -16.79 -7.00
N TYR A 98 4.77 -17.29 -7.41
CA TYR A 98 4.62 -18.17 -8.57
C TYR A 98 4.42 -17.33 -9.83
N TYR A 99 5.52 -16.83 -10.42
CA TYR A 99 5.49 -15.97 -11.60
C TYR A 99 4.78 -16.60 -12.81
N GLU A 100 4.78 -17.93 -12.93
CA GLU A 100 4.03 -18.67 -13.94
C GLU A 100 2.51 -18.50 -13.83
N ASN A 101 2.01 -18.21 -12.62
CA ASN A 101 0.59 -17.95 -12.38
C ASN A 101 0.24 -16.47 -12.55
N VAL A 102 1.23 -15.58 -12.62
CA VAL A 102 1.07 -14.13 -12.73
C VAL A 102 1.03 -13.71 -14.20
N ASN A 103 0.12 -12.80 -14.55
CA ASN A 103 0.15 -12.17 -15.88
C ASN A 103 1.52 -11.49 -16.11
N LYS A 104 2.20 -11.84 -17.21
CA LYS A 104 3.54 -11.33 -17.54
C LYS A 104 3.64 -9.81 -17.54
N THR A 105 2.58 -9.11 -17.94
CA THR A 105 2.55 -7.63 -17.93
C THR A 105 2.58 -7.05 -16.51
N MET A 106 2.25 -7.86 -15.51
CA MET A 106 2.18 -7.46 -14.09
C MET A 106 3.37 -7.93 -13.26
N TRP A 107 4.37 -8.58 -13.86
CA TRP A 107 5.55 -9.11 -13.14
C TRP A 107 6.34 -8.04 -12.39
N SER A 108 6.37 -6.81 -12.91
CA SER A 108 7.05 -5.67 -12.27
C SER A 108 6.48 -5.37 -10.88
N ASN A 109 5.19 -5.60 -10.63
CA ASN A 109 4.56 -5.39 -9.32
C ASN A 109 5.15 -6.26 -8.21
N PHE A 110 5.79 -7.36 -8.56
CA PHE A 110 6.38 -8.32 -7.62
C PHE A 110 7.90 -8.16 -7.50
N GLN A 111 8.50 -7.13 -8.10
CA GLN A 111 9.95 -6.91 -7.99
C GLN A 111 10.36 -6.66 -6.54
N ARG A 112 11.51 -7.21 -6.15
CA ARG A 112 12.05 -6.98 -4.82
C ARG A 112 12.60 -5.56 -4.75
N SER A 113 12.24 -4.88 -3.68
CA SER A 113 12.81 -3.62 -3.27
C SER A 113 14.04 -3.82 -2.40
N THR A 114 14.90 -2.80 -2.37
CA THR A 114 16.04 -2.64 -1.47
C THR A 114 15.73 -1.75 -0.27
N SER A 115 14.49 -1.31 -0.12
CA SER A 115 14.04 -0.44 0.96
C SER A 115 14.28 -1.02 2.34
N GLN A 116 14.61 -0.13 3.28
CA GLN A 116 14.75 -0.47 4.68
C GLN A 116 13.38 -0.53 5.36
N TYR A 117 13.17 -1.53 6.21
CA TYR A 117 11.94 -1.69 7.00
C TYR A 117 12.14 -1.34 8.49
N PHE A 118 13.25 -0.69 8.82
CA PHE A 118 13.55 -0.10 10.13
C PHE A 118 13.31 -1.05 11.33
N GLY A 119 13.72 -2.32 11.17
CA GLY A 119 13.60 -3.35 12.20
C GLY A 119 12.17 -3.87 12.43
N THR A 120 11.25 -3.59 11.53
CA THR A 120 9.87 -4.11 11.57
C THR A 120 9.84 -5.50 10.89
N PRO A 121 9.40 -6.56 11.59
CA PRO A 121 9.29 -7.90 11.01
C PRO A 121 8.30 -7.95 9.84
N TYR A 122 8.45 -8.93 8.95
CA TYR A 122 7.50 -9.17 7.86
C TYR A 122 6.07 -9.34 8.40
N ASP A 123 5.10 -8.80 7.68
CA ASP A 123 3.70 -8.82 8.09
C ASP A 123 2.72 -9.29 7.01
N TYR A 124 2.36 -10.57 7.07
CA TYR A 124 1.33 -11.13 6.19
C TYR A 124 0.01 -10.36 6.25
N GLY A 125 -0.34 -9.78 7.41
CA GLY A 125 -1.58 -9.02 7.60
C GLY A 125 -1.46 -7.53 7.30
N SER A 126 -0.32 -7.05 6.80
CA SER A 126 -0.14 -5.64 6.45
C SER A 126 -1.18 -5.23 5.40
N ILE A 127 -1.72 -4.02 5.55
CA ILE A 127 -2.60 -3.42 4.53
C ILE A 127 -1.85 -3.23 3.21
N MET A 128 -0.51 -3.21 3.24
CA MET A 128 0.37 -3.12 2.08
C MET A 128 0.68 -4.48 1.45
N HIS A 129 0.17 -5.59 1.98
CA HIS A 129 0.37 -6.91 1.38
C HIS A 129 -0.68 -7.18 0.28
N TYR A 130 -0.27 -7.80 -0.83
CA TYR A 130 -1.20 -8.33 -1.83
C TYR A 130 -1.86 -9.63 -1.41
N GLY A 131 -3.06 -9.88 -1.92
CA GLY A 131 -3.76 -11.13 -1.69
C GLY A 131 -3.16 -12.31 -2.48
N PRO A 132 -3.45 -13.56 -2.08
CA PRO A 132 -2.92 -14.78 -2.70
C PRO A 132 -3.10 -14.90 -4.21
N THR A 133 -4.18 -14.32 -4.74
CA THR A 133 -4.59 -14.45 -6.15
C THR A 133 -4.40 -13.16 -6.95
N TYR A 134 -3.66 -12.17 -6.42
CA TYR A 134 -3.48 -10.90 -7.12
C TYR A 134 -2.73 -11.11 -8.44
N PHE A 135 -3.24 -10.49 -9.51
CA PHE A 135 -2.70 -10.55 -10.88
C PHE A 135 -2.55 -11.96 -11.47
N THR A 136 -3.26 -12.94 -10.93
CA THR A 136 -3.28 -14.27 -11.53
C THR A 136 -4.10 -14.33 -12.82
N LEU A 137 -3.70 -15.21 -13.73
CA LEU A 137 -4.48 -15.56 -14.92
C LEU A 137 -5.66 -16.50 -14.60
N ASP A 138 -5.56 -17.27 -13.52
CA ASP A 138 -6.58 -18.22 -13.05
C ASP A 138 -6.84 -18.01 -11.55
N LYS A 139 -8.03 -17.50 -11.21
CA LYS A 139 -8.40 -17.18 -9.81
C LYS A 139 -8.37 -18.38 -8.86
N LYS A 140 -8.25 -19.61 -9.37
CA LYS A 140 -8.08 -20.83 -8.56
C LYS A 140 -6.61 -21.10 -8.18
N LYS A 141 -5.66 -20.34 -8.75
CA LYS A 141 -4.23 -20.48 -8.48
C LYS A 141 -3.71 -19.30 -7.70
N PHE A 142 -2.81 -19.59 -6.75
CA PHE A 142 -2.11 -18.55 -6.01
C PHE A 142 -0.93 -18.03 -6.82
N SER A 143 -0.83 -16.71 -6.93
CA SER A 143 0.38 -16.00 -7.32
C SER A 143 1.33 -15.82 -6.14
N ILE A 144 0.79 -15.71 -4.91
CA ILE A 144 1.54 -15.56 -3.67
C ILE A 144 1.17 -16.67 -2.69
N VAL A 145 2.18 -17.40 -2.22
CA VAL A 145 2.02 -18.43 -1.19
C VAL A 145 2.87 -18.09 0.03
N ALA A 146 2.24 -18.05 1.20
CA ALA A 146 2.94 -17.93 2.46
C ALA A 146 3.70 -19.24 2.75
N LEU A 147 4.97 -19.13 3.13
CA LEU A 147 5.79 -20.28 3.54
C LEU A 147 5.33 -20.84 4.90
N LYS A 148 4.62 -20.04 5.68
CA LYS A 148 3.86 -20.47 6.86
C LYS A 148 2.38 -20.50 6.50
N HIS A 149 1.85 -21.69 6.26
CA HIS A 149 0.51 -21.89 5.69
C HIS A 149 -0.62 -21.26 6.53
N GLU A 150 -0.42 -21.11 7.84
CA GLU A 150 -1.38 -20.50 8.75
C GLU A 150 -1.67 -19.04 8.40
N TYR A 151 -0.74 -18.37 7.72
CA TYR A 151 -0.87 -16.97 7.30
C TYR A 151 -1.39 -16.79 5.87
N GLN A 152 -1.66 -17.87 5.14
CA GLN A 152 -2.07 -17.80 3.73
C GLN A 152 -3.31 -16.90 3.54
N ASN A 153 -4.27 -17.00 4.46
CA ASN A 153 -5.56 -16.30 4.39
C ASN A 153 -5.55 -14.94 5.11
N THR A 154 -4.43 -14.51 5.68
CA THR A 154 -4.32 -13.18 6.31
C THR A 154 -3.84 -12.12 5.31
N MET A 155 -3.27 -12.56 4.17
CA MET A 155 -2.73 -11.68 3.13
C MET A 155 -3.83 -11.00 2.31
N GLY A 156 -3.61 -9.73 1.99
CA GLY A 156 -4.51 -8.96 1.10
C GLY A 156 -5.70 -8.31 1.78
N GLN A 157 -5.76 -8.31 3.11
CA GLN A 157 -6.79 -7.56 3.84
C GLN A 157 -6.75 -6.06 3.48
N ARG A 158 -7.92 -5.43 3.46
CA ARG A 158 -8.11 -3.99 3.18
C ARG A 158 -9.12 -3.38 4.16
N ASP A 159 -9.12 -3.85 5.40
CA ASP A 159 -10.02 -3.37 6.46
C ASP A 159 -9.39 -2.20 7.22
N GLU A 160 -8.15 -2.40 7.71
CA GLU A 160 -7.41 -1.39 8.49
C GLU A 160 -5.89 -1.65 8.47
N PRO A 161 -5.05 -0.64 8.81
CA PRO A 161 -3.62 -0.86 9.02
C PRO A 161 -3.37 -1.90 10.11
N SER A 162 -2.38 -2.76 9.90
CA SER A 162 -1.91 -3.64 10.96
C SER A 162 -1.18 -2.85 12.05
N PHE A 163 -0.97 -3.49 13.21
CA PHE A 163 -0.10 -2.94 14.25
C PHE A 163 1.31 -2.58 13.72
N LYS A 164 1.86 -3.39 12.81
CA LYS A 164 3.20 -3.17 12.26
C LYS A 164 3.23 -2.04 11.24
N ASP A 165 2.15 -1.85 10.47
CA ASP A 165 1.97 -0.68 9.60
C ASP A 165 2.02 0.61 10.42
N ILE A 166 1.21 0.68 11.49
CA ILE A 166 1.17 1.83 12.42
C ILE A 166 2.52 2.05 13.10
N LYS A 167 3.17 0.98 13.57
CA LYS A 167 4.49 1.05 14.22
C LYS A 167 5.53 1.65 13.27
N LEU A 168 5.54 1.24 12.00
CA LEU A 168 6.48 1.73 11.02
C LEU A 168 6.21 3.21 10.68
N ILE A 169 4.94 3.61 10.53
CA ILE A 169 4.55 5.02 10.39
C ILE A 169 5.09 5.86 11.54
N ASN A 170 4.82 5.45 12.79
CA ASN A 170 5.26 6.19 13.96
C ASN A 170 6.78 6.27 14.06
N ARG A 171 7.49 5.20 13.70
CA ARG A 171 8.96 5.19 13.70
C ARG A 171 9.57 6.19 12.71
N LEU A 172 8.91 6.41 11.58
CA LEU A 172 9.39 7.31 10.53
C LEU A 172 9.00 8.77 10.77
N TYR A 173 7.77 9.01 11.24
CA TYR A 173 7.19 10.35 11.26
C TYR A 173 6.93 10.93 12.65
N CYS A 174 6.90 10.11 13.71
CA CYS A 174 6.42 10.52 15.04
C CYS A 174 7.51 10.42 16.09
N LYS A 175 8.51 11.29 15.98
CA LYS A 175 9.60 11.42 16.95
C LYS A 175 9.25 12.36 18.09
#